data_AF-A0A969TI21-F1
#
_entry.id   AF-A0A969TI21-F1
#
_cell.length_a   1.000
_cell.length_b   1.000
_cell.length_c   1.000
_cell.angle_alpha   90.00
_cell.angle_beta   90.00
_cell.angle_gamma   90.00
#
_symmetry.space_group_name_H-M   'P 1'
#
loop_
_entity.id
_entity.type
_entity.pdbx_description
1 polymer ?
#
loop_
_entity_poly.entity_id
_entity_poly.type
_entity_poly.pdbx_seq_one_letter_code
_entity_poly.pdbx_strand_id
1 'polypeptide(L)'
;MGCALPGSGGDDDPTPTPTPTATPTATPTATPTETPTVTPTEGPTPEPPDFLGEPFRLEVPLLPPGPEGQMRAFWVENANPGMYTPEQIDELVEHVVLANGNTIIAQMRRHGDAMFNRSVEPRFVVDGLAPASAFDPLAYLLERAHASNITVHAWLVVTVVCPDSGEYQKGHPQHVCTDHGPGHDPADVWTTAEYDGRQVGHLDPGHPGTMNYMTMLVADLLQNYPALDGLHFDFIRYGGSTFGYNEVSLQRFREAYGLPDDVRPEPDDDAWSQWRRDQMTELMRRLYLQAKAVKPTIQVSIAAISWGDSGTGGPDDWSNSQPTRMSFRTGVVGCNRGLSTLPCRCITSRAILPFGVIGMMHGWPGTAIPCSIDRLLRAWGRGLIRRLA
;
A
#
# COMPACT_ATOMS: atom_id res chain seq x y z
N MET A 1 39.93 -38.56 -40.93
CA MET A 1 38.78 -39.47 -40.80
C MET A 1 37.61 -38.58 -40.38
N GLY A 2 36.68 -38.12 -41.22
CA GLY A 2 36.14 -38.68 -42.45
C GLY A 2 34.85 -39.44 -42.16
N CYS A 3 33.76 -39.01 -42.83
CA CYS A 3 32.42 -39.61 -42.98
C CYS A 3 31.35 -39.18 -41.96
N ALA A 4 30.07 -38.99 -42.30
CA ALA A 4 29.31 -38.69 -43.53
C ALA A 4 27.83 -38.54 -43.10
N LEU A 5 27.04 -37.74 -43.82
CA LEU A 5 25.57 -37.66 -43.74
C LEU A 5 24.89 -38.94 -44.29
N PRO A 6 23.61 -39.16 -43.95
CA PRO A 6 22.51 -39.01 -44.94
C PRO A 6 21.30 -38.25 -44.31
N GLY A 7 20.36 -37.59 -45.00
CA GLY A 7 19.90 -37.61 -46.38
C GLY A 7 18.39 -37.92 -46.43
N SER A 8 17.57 -36.95 -46.86
CA SER A 8 16.16 -37.00 -47.36
C SER A 8 15.07 -37.57 -46.43
N GLY A 9 13.81 -37.11 -46.40
CA GLY A 9 13.01 -36.20 -47.22
C GLY A 9 11.53 -36.61 -47.11
N GLY A 10 10.60 -35.65 -47.10
CA GLY A 10 9.18 -35.85 -47.41
C GLY A 10 8.26 -36.21 -46.24
N ASP A 11 7.65 -35.21 -45.62
CA ASP A 11 6.41 -35.34 -44.85
C ASP A 11 5.35 -34.42 -45.49
N ASP A 12 4.56 -34.98 -46.40
CA ASP A 12 3.27 -34.46 -46.83
C ASP A 12 2.21 -34.96 -45.84
N ASP A 13 1.64 -34.07 -45.02
CA ASP A 13 0.41 -34.35 -44.25
C ASP A 13 -0.67 -33.30 -44.61
N PRO A 14 -1.86 -33.71 -45.09
CA PRO A 14 -2.80 -32.82 -45.74
C PRO A 14 -3.69 -32.05 -44.76
N THR A 15 -3.91 -30.79 -45.11
CA THR A 15 -4.90 -29.87 -44.50
C THR A 15 -6.32 -30.46 -44.58
N PRO A 16 -7.08 -30.55 -43.47
CA PRO A 16 -8.49 -30.95 -43.54
C PRO A 16 -9.41 -29.78 -43.92
N THR A 17 -10.11 -29.93 -45.04
CA THR A 17 -11.19 -29.06 -45.55
C THR A 17 -12.41 -29.07 -44.60
N PRO A 18 -13.08 -27.93 -44.35
CA PRO A 18 -14.25 -27.87 -43.46
C PRO A 18 -15.52 -28.46 -44.10
N THR A 19 -16.20 -29.33 -43.35
CA THR A 19 -17.51 -29.92 -43.68
C THR A 19 -18.65 -28.92 -43.40
N PRO A 20 -19.66 -28.77 -44.28
CA PRO A 20 -20.75 -27.82 -44.11
C PRO A 20 -21.73 -28.20 -42.99
N THR A 21 -22.07 -27.20 -42.16
CA THR A 21 -23.08 -27.25 -41.10
C THR A 21 -24.49 -27.45 -41.66
N ALA A 22 -25.20 -28.46 -41.16
CA ALA A 22 -26.61 -28.70 -41.47
C ALA A 22 -27.52 -27.79 -40.63
N THR A 23 -28.37 -27.02 -41.31
CA THR A 23 -29.46 -26.22 -40.74
C THR A 23 -30.57 -27.12 -40.19
N PRO A 24 -31.03 -26.97 -38.94
CA PRO A 24 -32.22 -27.68 -38.48
C PRO A 24 -33.51 -27.03 -39.03
N THR A 25 -34.28 -27.86 -39.74
CA THR A 25 -35.63 -27.62 -40.25
C THR A 25 -36.64 -27.41 -39.12
N ALA A 26 -37.53 -26.43 -39.28
CA ALA A 26 -38.66 -26.17 -38.39
C ALA A 26 -39.76 -27.24 -38.53
N THR A 27 -40.26 -27.74 -37.40
CA THR A 27 -41.39 -28.67 -37.30
C THR A 27 -42.57 -27.96 -36.61
N PRO A 28 -43.83 -28.16 -37.07
CA PRO A 28 -44.94 -27.25 -36.84
C PRO A 28 -45.51 -27.20 -35.41
N THR A 29 -46.01 -26.01 -35.08
CA THR A 29 -46.79 -25.62 -33.91
C THR A 29 -48.07 -26.45 -33.75
N ALA A 30 -48.29 -27.02 -32.56
CA ALA A 30 -49.58 -27.53 -32.12
C ALA A 30 -50.27 -26.48 -31.23
N THR A 31 -51.51 -26.14 -31.58
CA THR A 31 -52.45 -25.27 -30.84
C THR A 31 -52.92 -25.95 -29.53
N PRO A 32 -53.19 -25.20 -28.44
CA PRO A 32 -53.27 -25.77 -27.10
C PRO A 32 -54.66 -26.35 -26.80
N THR A 33 -54.68 -27.46 -26.05
CA THR A 33 -55.89 -28.01 -25.42
C THR A 33 -55.94 -27.53 -23.97
N GLU A 34 -56.97 -26.76 -23.63
CA GLU A 34 -57.26 -26.33 -22.26
C GLU A 34 -57.59 -27.54 -21.37
N THR A 35 -57.01 -27.59 -20.18
CA THR A 35 -57.35 -28.56 -19.11
C THR A 35 -57.45 -27.78 -17.80
N PRO A 36 -58.48 -28.07 -16.98
CA PRO A 36 -59.02 -27.11 -16.01
C PRO A 36 -58.09 -26.81 -14.83
N THR A 37 -58.13 -25.54 -14.42
CA THR A 37 -57.50 -24.99 -13.23
C THR A 37 -57.98 -25.68 -11.96
N VAL A 38 -57.09 -26.47 -11.34
CA VAL A 38 -57.23 -26.86 -9.93
C VAL A 38 -56.55 -25.76 -9.12
N THR A 39 -57.31 -25.07 -8.26
CA THR A 39 -56.76 -24.12 -7.29
C THR A 39 -56.08 -24.92 -6.17
N PRO A 40 -54.76 -24.82 -5.96
CA PRO A 40 -54.11 -25.36 -4.78
C PRO A 40 -54.36 -24.39 -3.63
N THR A 41 -55.06 -24.85 -2.60
CA THR A 41 -55.11 -24.21 -1.29
C THR A 41 -53.68 -24.11 -0.75
N GLU A 42 -53.19 -22.90 -0.49
CA GLU A 42 -51.92 -22.68 0.22
C GLU A 42 -52.00 -23.31 1.62
N GLY A 43 -51.33 -24.45 1.81
CA GLY A 43 -50.89 -24.87 3.13
C GLY A 43 -49.68 -24.03 3.55
N PRO A 44 -49.45 -23.81 4.85
CA PRO A 44 -48.32 -23.02 5.31
C PRO A 44 -47.01 -23.63 4.79
N THR A 45 -46.24 -22.83 4.07
CA THR A 45 -44.86 -23.15 3.68
C THR A 45 -44.07 -23.44 4.95
N PRO A 46 -43.38 -24.59 5.08
CA PRO A 46 -42.45 -24.78 6.18
C PRO A 46 -41.33 -23.73 6.04
N GLU A 47 -41.20 -22.86 7.04
CA GLU A 47 -40.08 -21.94 7.13
C GLU A 47 -38.77 -22.73 7.06
N PRO A 48 -37.75 -22.23 6.33
CA PRO A 48 -36.41 -22.78 6.42
C PRO A 48 -35.96 -22.74 7.89
N PRO A 49 -35.22 -23.75 8.38
CA PRO A 49 -34.72 -23.74 9.74
C PRO A 49 -33.95 -22.45 9.97
N ASP A 50 -34.35 -21.72 11.01
CA ASP A 50 -33.74 -20.50 11.46
C ASP A 50 -32.29 -20.79 11.92
N PHE A 51 -31.36 -20.71 10.98
CA PHE A 51 -29.92 -20.83 11.22
C PHE A 51 -29.31 -19.50 11.65
N LEU A 52 -30.13 -18.55 12.11
CA LEU A 52 -29.69 -17.37 12.82
C LEU A 52 -29.75 -17.66 14.32
N GLY A 53 -28.78 -18.44 14.79
CA GLY A 53 -28.31 -18.18 16.14
C GLY A 53 -27.94 -16.70 16.21
N GLU A 54 -28.50 -15.98 17.18
CA GLU A 54 -28.15 -14.59 17.49
C GLU A 54 -26.66 -14.36 17.22
N PRO A 55 -26.25 -13.36 16.41
CA PRO A 55 -24.83 -13.10 16.22
C PRO A 55 -24.23 -12.93 17.62
N PHE A 56 -23.19 -13.70 17.91
CA PHE A 56 -22.42 -13.55 19.14
C PHE A 56 -21.76 -12.18 19.08
N ARG A 57 -22.50 -11.15 19.50
CA ARG A 57 -22.02 -9.81 19.75
C ARG A 57 -21.35 -9.86 21.11
N LEU A 58 -20.05 -10.11 21.12
CA LEU A 58 -19.23 -9.65 22.23
C LEU A 58 -19.44 -8.13 22.28
N GLU A 59 -19.98 -7.62 23.38
CA GLU A 59 -19.92 -6.20 23.69
C GLU A 59 -18.44 -5.85 23.81
N VAL A 60 -17.81 -5.44 22.71
CA VAL A 60 -16.42 -4.97 22.70
C VAL A 60 -16.40 -3.72 23.58
N PRO A 61 -15.76 -3.77 24.76
CA PRO A 61 -15.76 -2.63 25.66
C PRO A 61 -15.01 -1.49 24.95
N LEU A 62 -15.64 -0.31 24.91
CA LEU A 62 -14.99 0.90 24.45
C LEU A 62 -13.66 1.06 25.19
N LEU A 63 -12.59 1.31 24.44
CA LEU A 63 -11.31 1.63 25.06
C LEU A 63 -11.48 2.87 25.95
N PRO A 64 -11.08 2.79 27.24
CA PRO A 64 -10.96 4.01 28.02
C PRO A 64 -9.93 4.90 27.33
N PRO A 65 -10.15 6.23 27.29
CA PRO A 65 -9.19 7.14 26.69
C PRO A 65 -7.82 6.89 27.35
N GLY A 66 -6.84 6.52 26.53
CA GLY A 66 -5.45 6.42 26.99
C GLY A 66 -4.94 7.79 27.45
N PRO A 67 -3.73 7.86 28.04
CA PRO A 67 -3.11 9.14 28.37
C PRO A 67 -3.18 10.08 27.16
N GLU A 68 -3.72 11.30 27.35
CA GLU A 68 -3.91 12.26 26.26
C GLU A 68 -2.61 12.43 25.46
N GLY A 69 -2.71 12.33 24.14
CA GLY A 69 -1.59 12.52 23.21
C GLY A 69 -0.78 11.27 22.85
N GLN A 70 -1.00 10.10 23.46
CA GLN A 70 -0.25 8.89 23.08
C GLN A 70 -0.91 8.10 21.94
N MET A 71 -0.15 7.83 20.88
CA MET A 71 -0.51 6.85 19.83
C MET A 71 0.04 5.46 20.20
N ARG A 72 -0.83 4.46 20.22
CA ARG A 72 -0.53 3.04 20.43
C ARG A 72 -1.04 2.28 19.21
N ALA A 73 -0.19 2.24 18.20
CA ALA A 73 -0.56 1.79 16.86
C ALA A 73 -0.12 0.36 16.58
N PHE A 74 -0.92 -0.35 15.78
CA PHE A 74 -0.56 -1.62 15.17
C PHE A 74 -0.38 -1.44 13.66
N TRP A 75 0.72 -1.96 13.13
CA TRP A 75 0.97 -2.01 11.70
C TRP A 75 0.43 -3.33 11.16
N VAL A 76 -0.50 -3.24 10.21
CA VAL A 76 -1.19 -4.39 9.63
C VAL A 76 -0.85 -4.42 8.15
N GLU A 77 -0.03 -5.39 7.76
CA GLU A 77 0.38 -5.58 6.37
C GLU A 77 -0.64 -6.42 5.60
N ASN A 78 -0.58 -6.38 4.27
CA ASN A 78 -1.59 -7.00 3.40
C ASN A 78 -1.14 -8.29 2.71
N ALA A 79 0.06 -8.82 3.02
CA ALA A 79 0.53 -10.09 2.48
C ALA A 79 0.00 -11.31 3.26
N ASN A 80 -0.41 -11.13 4.52
CA ASN A 80 -1.02 -12.18 5.33
C ASN A 80 -2.51 -11.90 5.63
N PRO A 81 -3.29 -12.96 5.95
CA PRO A 81 -4.65 -12.81 6.45
C PRO A 81 -4.73 -11.87 7.66
N GLY A 82 -5.83 -11.13 7.76
CA GLY A 82 -6.06 -10.12 8.80
C GLY A 82 -6.98 -8.99 8.32
N MET A 83 -7.09 -8.80 7.00
CA MET A 83 -7.98 -7.83 6.38
C MET A 83 -8.72 -8.38 5.15
N TYR A 84 -8.74 -9.70 4.95
CA TYR A 84 -9.25 -10.31 3.72
C TYR A 84 -10.77 -10.53 3.76
N THR A 85 -11.36 -10.63 4.96
CA THR A 85 -12.79 -10.82 5.16
C THR A 85 -13.29 -9.95 6.33
N PRO A 86 -14.62 -9.75 6.47
CA PRO A 86 -15.20 -9.08 7.63
C PRO A 86 -14.74 -9.68 8.96
N GLU A 87 -14.74 -11.01 9.07
CA GLU A 87 -14.42 -11.73 10.30
C GLU A 87 -12.96 -11.50 10.73
N GLN A 88 -12.05 -11.41 9.76
CA GLN A 88 -10.64 -11.09 10.06
C GLN A 88 -10.47 -9.66 10.56
N ILE A 89 -11.24 -8.71 10.02
CA ILE A 89 -11.22 -7.32 10.50
C ILE A 89 -11.86 -7.21 11.88
N ASP A 90 -12.92 -7.97 12.16
CA ASP A 90 -13.51 -8.06 13.50
C ASP A 90 -12.49 -8.54 14.53
N GLU A 91 -11.83 -9.67 14.24
CA GLU A 91 -10.76 -10.23 15.08
C GLU A 91 -9.60 -9.24 15.27
N LEU A 92 -9.19 -8.55 14.19
CA LEU A 92 -8.16 -7.51 14.25
C LEU A 92 -8.55 -6.38 15.22
N VAL A 93 -9.76 -5.84 15.09
CA VAL A 93 -10.24 -4.74 15.95
C VAL A 93 -10.33 -5.21 17.41
N GLU A 94 -10.85 -6.41 17.66
CA GLU A 94 -10.90 -7.01 18.99
C GLU A 94 -9.51 -7.14 19.62
N HIS A 95 -8.53 -7.64 18.86
CA HIS A 95 -7.15 -7.75 19.32
C HIS A 95 -6.50 -6.40 19.63
N VAL A 96 -6.78 -5.37 18.82
CA VAL A 96 -6.29 -4.01 19.08
C VAL A 96 -6.89 -3.46 20.36
N VAL A 97 -8.19 -3.66 20.61
CA VAL A 97 -8.86 -3.29 21.86
C VAL A 97 -8.25 -4.02 23.05
N LEU A 98 -8.09 -5.34 22.97
CA LEU A 98 -7.49 -6.16 24.04
C LEU A 98 -6.06 -5.74 24.38
N ALA A 99 -5.31 -5.28 23.37
CA ALA A 99 -3.96 -4.77 23.54
C ALA A 99 -3.89 -3.30 23.97
N ASN A 100 -5.03 -2.66 24.24
CA ASN A 100 -5.16 -1.24 24.55
C ASN A 100 -4.62 -0.33 23.43
N GLY A 101 -4.61 -0.77 22.18
CA GLY A 101 -4.24 0.03 21.02
C GLY A 101 -5.33 1.03 20.63
N ASN A 102 -4.96 2.17 20.05
CA ASN A 102 -5.91 3.20 19.63
C ASN A 102 -5.75 3.63 18.17
N THR A 103 -4.85 2.99 17.43
CA THR A 103 -4.61 3.28 16.03
C THR A 103 -4.29 1.99 15.26
N ILE A 104 -4.87 1.85 14.07
CA ILE A 104 -4.46 0.85 13.09
C ILE A 104 -3.83 1.59 11.92
N ILE A 105 -2.58 1.26 11.56
CA ILE A 105 -1.99 1.68 10.30
C ILE A 105 -1.99 0.46 9.37
N ALA A 106 -2.89 0.48 8.40
CA ALA A 106 -3.21 -0.66 7.57
C ALA A 106 -2.65 -0.48 6.16
N GLN A 107 -1.94 -1.47 5.64
CA GLN A 107 -1.36 -1.42 4.30
C GLN A 107 -2.46 -1.45 3.24
N MET A 108 -2.83 -0.27 2.77
CA MET A 108 -3.92 -0.09 1.82
C MET A 108 -3.43 0.00 0.37
N ARG A 109 -2.12 0.23 0.17
CA ARG A 109 -1.49 0.18 -1.15
C ARG A 109 -0.15 -0.55 -1.08
N ARG A 110 0.04 -1.53 -1.98
CA ARG A 110 1.32 -2.22 -2.19
C ARG A 110 1.52 -2.40 -3.69
N HIS A 111 2.73 -2.19 -4.20
CA HIS A 111 3.08 -2.47 -5.59
C HIS A 111 2.11 -1.93 -6.66
N GLY A 112 1.50 -0.76 -6.47
CA GLY A 112 0.60 -0.18 -7.47
C GLY A 112 -0.81 -0.78 -7.51
N ASP A 113 -1.22 -1.50 -6.46
CA ASP A 113 -2.60 -1.97 -6.27
C ASP A 113 -3.16 -1.63 -4.88
N ALA A 114 -4.49 -1.64 -4.81
CA ALA A 114 -5.27 -1.08 -3.70
C ALA A 114 -6.04 -2.17 -2.94
N MET A 115 -5.87 -2.23 -1.62
CA MET A 115 -6.63 -3.10 -0.72
C MET A 115 -8.03 -2.53 -0.41
N PHE A 116 -8.68 -1.94 -1.41
CA PHE A 116 -9.99 -1.29 -1.32
C PHE A 116 -10.63 -1.15 -2.70
N ASN A 117 -11.95 -0.93 -2.75
CA ASN A 117 -12.71 -0.98 -4.00
C ASN A 117 -12.64 0.29 -4.84
N ARG A 118 -12.74 1.46 -4.21
CA ARG A 118 -12.83 2.74 -4.92
C ARG A 118 -11.43 3.32 -5.10
N SER A 119 -10.74 2.84 -6.13
CA SER A 119 -9.37 3.23 -6.46
C SER A 119 -9.22 3.50 -7.96
N VAL A 120 -8.33 4.43 -8.30
CA VAL A 120 -7.77 4.59 -9.65
C VAL A 120 -6.84 3.45 -10.05
N GLU A 121 -6.27 2.75 -9.07
CA GLU A 121 -5.42 1.58 -9.24
C GLU A 121 -6.23 0.28 -9.26
N PRO A 122 -5.68 -0.83 -9.81
CA PRO A 122 -6.30 -2.13 -9.65
C PRO A 122 -6.54 -2.49 -8.18
N ARG A 123 -7.62 -3.22 -7.91
CA ARG A 123 -7.85 -3.84 -6.61
C ARG A 123 -6.82 -4.95 -6.38
N PHE A 124 -6.23 -5.00 -5.20
CA PHE A 124 -5.32 -6.06 -4.77
C PHE A 124 -5.94 -7.44 -4.95
N VAL A 125 -5.12 -8.41 -5.36
CA VAL A 125 -5.54 -9.80 -5.61
C VAL A 125 -4.69 -10.72 -4.77
N VAL A 126 -5.34 -11.48 -3.89
CA VAL A 126 -4.72 -12.51 -3.07
C VAL A 126 -5.75 -13.59 -2.74
N ASP A 127 -5.30 -14.82 -2.56
CA ASP A 127 -6.16 -15.92 -2.15
C ASP A 127 -6.80 -15.63 -0.79
N GLY A 128 -8.12 -15.78 -0.73
CA GLY A 128 -8.92 -15.55 0.47
C GLY A 128 -9.45 -14.13 0.64
N LEU A 129 -9.03 -13.16 -0.17
CA LEU A 129 -9.67 -11.83 -0.21
C LEU A 129 -11.10 -11.96 -0.73
N ALA A 130 -12.07 -11.53 0.08
CA ALA A 130 -13.47 -11.57 -0.31
C ALA A 130 -13.73 -10.72 -1.57
N PRO A 131 -14.66 -11.16 -2.43
CA PRO A 131 -14.90 -10.54 -3.72
C PRO A 131 -15.35 -9.08 -3.59
N ALA A 132 -14.90 -8.25 -4.54
CA ALA A 132 -15.18 -6.81 -4.56
C ALA A 132 -16.66 -6.45 -4.45
N SER A 133 -17.55 -7.29 -5.00
CA SER A 133 -19.01 -7.10 -4.95
C SER A 133 -19.61 -7.25 -3.55
N ALA A 134 -18.91 -7.94 -2.64
CA ALA A 134 -19.39 -8.22 -1.29
C ALA A 134 -18.59 -7.48 -0.21
N PHE A 135 -17.35 -7.07 -0.48
CA PHE A 135 -16.43 -6.61 0.55
C PHE A 135 -15.44 -5.53 0.10
N ASP A 136 -15.45 -4.40 0.80
CA ASP A 136 -14.46 -3.33 0.68
C ASP A 136 -13.64 -3.27 1.99
N PRO A 137 -12.39 -3.79 2.02
CA PRO A 137 -11.63 -3.92 3.26
C PRO A 137 -11.44 -2.60 4.00
N LEU A 138 -11.09 -1.51 3.30
CA LEU A 138 -10.89 -0.22 3.93
C LEU A 138 -12.19 0.37 4.48
N ALA A 139 -13.29 0.26 3.73
CA ALA A 139 -14.58 0.78 4.20
C ALA A 139 -15.04 0.05 5.47
N TYR A 140 -14.93 -1.29 5.47
CA TYR A 140 -15.30 -2.10 6.62
C TYR A 140 -14.37 -1.86 7.82
N LEU A 141 -13.05 -1.78 7.60
CA LEU A 141 -12.09 -1.45 8.66
C LEU A 141 -12.41 -0.11 9.33
N LEU A 142 -12.73 0.92 8.55
CA LEU A 142 -13.10 2.23 9.07
C LEU A 142 -14.34 2.14 9.97
N GLU A 143 -15.40 1.49 9.49
CA GLU A 143 -16.63 1.30 10.26
C GLU A 143 -16.37 0.59 11.58
N ARG A 144 -15.67 -0.55 11.55
CA ARG A 144 -15.44 -1.39 12.72
C ARG A 144 -14.46 -0.78 13.72
N ALA A 145 -13.39 -0.17 13.25
CA ALA A 145 -12.41 0.50 14.12
C ALA A 145 -13.02 1.73 14.81
N HIS A 146 -13.77 2.55 14.09
CA HIS A 146 -14.41 3.75 14.65
C HIS A 146 -15.46 3.41 15.71
N ALA A 147 -16.19 2.30 15.57
CA ALA A 147 -17.10 1.80 16.60
C ALA A 147 -16.40 1.52 17.95
N SER A 148 -15.09 1.27 17.92
CA SER A 148 -14.24 1.00 19.09
C SER A 148 -13.31 2.17 19.46
N ASN A 149 -13.54 3.38 18.93
CA ASN A 149 -12.68 4.57 19.09
C ASN A 149 -11.23 4.37 18.64
N ILE A 150 -10.99 3.53 17.62
CA ILE A 150 -9.68 3.29 17.03
C ILE A 150 -9.57 4.10 15.73
N THR A 151 -8.53 4.91 15.59
CA THR A 151 -8.26 5.67 14.36
C THR A 151 -7.60 4.78 13.30
N VAL A 152 -7.92 5.00 12.02
CA VAL A 152 -7.35 4.23 10.90
C VAL A 152 -6.49 5.12 10.01
N HIS A 153 -5.24 4.71 9.82
CA HIS A 153 -4.28 5.35 8.92
C HIS A 153 -4.02 4.43 7.72
N ALA A 154 -4.21 4.93 6.49
CA ALA A 154 -3.89 4.18 5.29
C ALA A 154 -2.37 4.21 5.07
N TRP A 155 -1.73 3.05 5.17
CA TRP A 155 -0.33 2.86 4.82
C TRP A 155 -0.20 2.63 3.32
N LEU A 156 0.53 3.54 2.67
CA LEU A 156 0.78 3.55 1.24
C LEU A 156 2.28 3.37 1.00
N VAL A 157 2.67 2.24 0.42
CA VAL A 157 4.00 2.11 -0.21
C VAL A 157 4.01 3.03 -1.42
N VAL A 158 4.96 3.96 -1.52
CA VAL A 158 4.92 5.02 -2.55
C VAL A 158 5.66 4.63 -3.82
N THR A 159 6.96 4.32 -3.73
CA THR A 159 7.80 4.18 -4.92
C THR A 159 7.80 2.78 -5.52
N VAL A 160 7.67 1.70 -4.73
CA VAL A 160 7.80 0.32 -5.25
C VAL A 160 6.51 -0.11 -5.95
N VAL A 161 6.56 -0.35 -7.26
CA VAL A 161 5.35 -0.61 -8.10
C VAL A 161 5.47 -1.83 -9.02
N CYS A 162 6.65 -2.18 -9.53
CA CYS A 162 6.85 -3.41 -10.32
C CYS A 162 8.15 -4.09 -9.91
N PRO A 163 8.19 -4.71 -8.72
CA PRO A 163 9.41 -5.38 -8.24
C PRO A 163 9.85 -6.50 -9.19
N ASP A 164 11.16 -6.75 -9.23
CA ASP A 164 11.78 -7.80 -10.06
C ASP A 164 11.25 -9.21 -9.74
N SER A 165 10.65 -9.41 -8.55
CA SER A 165 9.96 -10.66 -8.17
C SER A 165 8.75 -10.97 -9.05
N GLY A 166 8.17 -9.97 -9.73
CA GLY A 166 6.94 -10.12 -10.49
C GLY A 166 5.67 -10.11 -9.63
N GLU A 167 5.77 -9.85 -8.32
CA GLU A 167 4.65 -9.80 -7.38
C GLU A 167 3.84 -8.50 -7.51
N TYR A 168 3.23 -8.28 -8.68
CA TYR A 168 2.32 -7.16 -8.96
C TYR A 168 1.37 -7.55 -10.10
N GLN A 169 0.35 -6.74 -10.36
CA GLN A 169 -0.64 -7.02 -11.40
C GLN A 169 -0.14 -6.63 -12.80
N LYS A 170 0.85 -7.37 -13.29
CA LYS A 170 1.50 -7.15 -14.58
C LYS A 170 0.50 -7.18 -15.74
N GLY A 171 0.49 -6.11 -16.53
CA GLY A 171 -0.38 -5.97 -17.70
C GLY A 171 -1.83 -5.57 -17.39
N HIS A 172 -2.19 -5.35 -16.12
CA HIS A 172 -3.50 -4.82 -15.79
C HIS A 172 -3.63 -3.38 -16.32
N PRO A 173 -4.71 -3.02 -17.03
CA PRO A 173 -4.81 -1.73 -17.74
C PRO A 173 -4.77 -0.50 -16.83
N GLN A 174 -5.13 -0.64 -15.55
CA GLN A 174 -5.06 0.45 -14.56
C GLN A 174 -3.76 0.48 -13.75
N HIS A 175 -2.86 -0.48 -13.97
CA HIS A 175 -1.62 -0.56 -13.20
C HIS A 175 -0.55 0.36 -13.81
N VAL A 176 0.11 1.19 -13.00
CA VAL A 176 1.08 2.19 -13.49
C VAL A 176 2.20 1.61 -14.34
N CYS A 177 2.70 0.42 -13.99
CA CYS A 177 3.77 -0.22 -14.78
C CYS A 177 3.32 -0.75 -16.14
N THR A 178 2.02 -0.76 -16.45
CA THR A 178 1.51 -1.15 -17.78
C THR A 178 1.81 -0.07 -18.83
N ASP A 179 1.80 1.19 -18.44
CA ASP A 179 2.06 2.32 -19.35
C ASP A 179 3.41 3.00 -19.08
N HIS A 180 3.92 2.89 -17.84
CA HIS A 180 5.05 3.69 -17.36
C HIS A 180 6.15 2.87 -16.68
N GLY A 181 6.10 1.55 -16.82
CA GLY A 181 7.07 0.63 -16.24
C GLY A 181 8.35 0.47 -17.08
N PRO A 182 9.28 -0.41 -16.65
CA PRO A 182 10.45 -0.77 -17.44
C PRO A 182 10.07 -1.33 -18.82
N GLY A 183 10.81 -0.94 -19.86
CA GLY A 183 10.64 -1.44 -21.23
C GLY A 183 9.80 -0.55 -22.14
N HIS A 184 9.29 0.58 -21.64
CA HIS A 184 8.64 1.63 -22.43
C HIS A 184 9.65 2.65 -22.99
N ASP A 185 9.17 3.60 -23.79
CA ASP A 185 9.98 4.72 -24.28
C ASP A 185 10.57 5.50 -23.08
N PRO A 186 11.87 5.88 -23.10
CA PRO A 186 12.50 6.59 -21.99
C PRO A 186 11.77 7.84 -21.51
N ALA A 187 11.02 8.54 -22.38
CA ALA A 187 10.24 9.72 -22.02
C ALA A 187 8.96 9.39 -21.21
N ASP A 188 8.46 8.16 -21.34
CA ASP A 188 7.23 7.69 -20.70
C ASP A 188 7.49 6.72 -19.53
N VAL A 189 8.73 6.29 -19.33
CA VAL A 189 9.14 5.48 -18.17
C VAL A 189 9.20 6.36 -16.92
N TRP A 190 8.30 6.12 -15.97
CA TRP A 190 8.29 6.83 -14.69
C TRP A 190 9.15 6.15 -13.64
N THR A 191 9.52 4.89 -13.89
CA THR A 191 10.39 4.13 -13.00
C THR A 191 11.86 4.58 -13.09
N THR A 192 12.62 4.32 -12.03
CA THR A 192 14.02 4.68 -11.92
C THR A 192 14.92 3.72 -12.70
N ALA A 193 16.11 4.20 -13.04
CA ALA A 193 17.24 3.34 -13.35
C ALA A 193 18.29 3.39 -12.23
N GLU A 194 19.18 2.40 -12.24
CA GLU A 194 20.44 2.44 -11.53
C GLU A 194 21.54 3.18 -12.31
N TYR A 195 22.65 3.46 -11.64
CA TYR A 195 23.80 4.14 -12.22
C TYR A 195 24.37 3.42 -13.44
N ASP A 196 24.32 2.09 -13.47
CA ASP A 196 24.76 1.27 -14.62
C ASP A 196 23.74 1.25 -15.78
N GLY A 197 22.60 1.91 -15.62
CA GLY A 197 21.53 1.97 -16.62
C GLY A 197 20.47 0.88 -16.48
N ARG A 198 20.58 -0.04 -15.51
CA ARG A 198 19.58 -1.06 -15.26
C ARG A 198 18.27 -0.43 -14.80
N GLN A 199 17.18 -0.68 -15.51
CA GLN A 199 15.84 -0.24 -15.10
C GLN A 199 15.36 -1.02 -13.86
N VAL A 200 14.72 -0.33 -12.93
CA VAL A 200 14.17 -0.91 -11.70
C VAL A 200 12.74 -0.41 -11.52
N GLY A 201 11.80 -1.29 -11.17
CA GLY A 201 10.38 -0.95 -11.05
C GLY A 201 9.97 -0.11 -9.83
N HIS A 202 10.81 0.85 -9.42
CA HIS A 202 10.48 1.86 -8.43
C HIS A 202 10.20 3.18 -9.15
N LEU A 203 9.07 3.84 -8.89
CA LEU A 203 8.80 5.20 -9.38
C LEU A 203 9.91 6.16 -8.95
N ASP A 204 10.41 6.97 -9.89
CA ASP A 204 11.42 7.98 -9.61
C ASP A 204 10.75 9.32 -9.24
N PRO A 205 10.96 9.84 -8.02
CA PRO A 205 10.48 11.17 -7.64
C PRO A 205 10.98 12.29 -8.53
N GLY A 206 12.11 12.11 -9.22
CA GLY A 206 12.64 13.03 -10.21
C GLY A 206 11.90 13.02 -11.55
N HIS A 207 10.91 12.14 -11.73
CA HIS A 207 10.01 12.17 -12.88
C HIS A 207 8.72 12.96 -12.52
N PRO A 208 8.35 14.03 -13.25
CA PRO A 208 7.13 14.80 -12.98
C PRO A 208 5.83 13.96 -13.01
N GLY A 209 5.78 12.95 -13.88
CA GLY A 209 4.68 11.97 -13.94
C GLY A 209 4.46 11.24 -12.61
N THR A 210 5.53 10.79 -11.94
CA THR A 210 5.48 10.19 -10.60
C THR A 210 4.85 11.13 -9.59
N MET A 211 5.29 12.40 -9.58
CA MET A 211 4.76 13.39 -8.63
C MET A 211 3.26 13.62 -8.82
N ASN A 212 2.81 13.76 -10.07
CA ASN A 212 1.42 14.00 -10.40
C ASN A 212 0.55 12.77 -10.08
N TYR A 213 1.02 11.59 -10.45
CA TYR A 213 0.35 10.32 -10.21
C TYR A 213 0.10 10.08 -8.70
N MET A 214 1.14 10.19 -7.87
CA MET A 214 0.98 9.98 -6.43
C MET A 214 0.10 11.05 -5.77
N THR A 215 0.15 12.29 -6.27
CA THR A 215 -0.72 13.38 -5.78
C THR A 215 -2.19 13.10 -6.12
N MET A 216 -2.47 12.67 -7.35
CA MET A 216 -3.82 12.27 -7.77
C MET A 216 -4.34 11.10 -6.94
N LEU A 217 -3.52 10.07 -6.71
CA LEU A 217 -3.88 8.90 -5.92
C LEU A 217 -4.27 9.28 -4.49
N VAL A 218 -3.49 10.14 -3.83
CA VAL A 218 -3.83 10.64 -2.48
C VAL A 218 -5.14 11.42 -2.48
N ALA A 219 -5.38 12.22 -3.52
CA ALA A 219 -6.63 12.97 -3.65
C ALA A 219 -7.84 12.04 -3.83
N ASP A 220 -7.71 11.02 -4.68
CA ASP A 220 -8.75 10.03 -4.96
C ASP A 220 -9.10 9.20 -3.71
N LEU A 221 -8.09 8.67 -3.01
CA LEU A 221 -8.27 7.92 -1.76
C LEU A 221 -9.04 8.74 -0.72
N LEU A 222 -8.64 9.99 -0.48
CA LEU A 222 -9.30 10.83 0.52
C LEU A 222 -10.71 11.26 0.12
N GLN A 223 -11.00 11.41 -1.18
CA GLN A 223 -12.35 11.70 -1.68
C GLN A 223 -13.27 10.48 -1.56
N ASN A 224 -12.75 9.29 -1.85
CA ASN A 224 -13.52 8.04 -1.80
C ASN A 224 -13.70 7.48 -0.39
N TYR A 225 -12.86 7.88 0.57
CA TYR A 225 -12.88 7.43 1.97
C TYR A 225 -12.75 8.63 2.94
N PRO A 226 -13.77 9.50 3.04
CA PRO A 226 -13.72 10.72 3.85
C PRO A 226 -13.61 10.46 5.36
N ALA A 227 -13.92 9.24 5.82
CA ALA A 227 -13.76 8.83 7.22
C ALA A 227 -12.30 8.56 7.62
N LEU A 228 -11.37 8.39 6.68
CA LEU A 228 -9.97 8.06 6.97
C LEU A 228 -9.28 9.07 7.90
N ASP A 229 -8.61 8.62 8.96
CA ASP A 229 -8.02 9.52 9.98
C ASP A 229 -6.61 9.97 9.64
N GLY A 230 -5.85 9.13 8.93
CA GLY A 230 -4.49 9.45 8.56
C GLY A 230 -3.96 8.78 7.30
N LEU A 231 -2.87 9.34 6.80
CA LEU A 231 -2.02 8.76 5.77
C LEU A 231 -0.66 8.40 6.39
N HIS A 232 -0.15 7.24 6.03
CA HIS A 232 1.16 6.74 6.44
C HIS A 232 1.97 6.36 5.20
N PHE A 233 2.93 7.19 4.81
CA PHE A 233 3.71 6.93 3.59
C PHE A 233 4.95 6.11 3.90
N ASP A 234 5.14 5.01 3.18
CA ASP A 234 6.34 4.18 3.23
C ASP A 234 7.06 4.19 1.88
N PHE A 235 8.32 3.78 1.89
CA PHE A 235 9.22 3.83 0.74
C PHE A 235 9.36 5.26 0.18
N ILE A 236 9.32 6.27 1.06
CA ILE A 236 9.76 7.65 0.77
C ILE A 236 11.30 7.70 0.81
N ARG A 237 11.93 6.99 -0.12
CA ARG A 237 13.38 6.87 -0.28
C ARG A 237 13.73 6.31 -1.66
N TYR A 238 14.94 6.59 -2.12
CA TYR A 238 15.54 5.80 -3.20
C TYR A 238 15.96 4.41 -2.68
N GLY A 239 16.02 3.42 -3.58
CA GLY A 239 16.38 2.04 -3.21
C GLY A 239 17.84 1.88 -2.78
N GLY A 240 18.71 2.81 -3.18
CA GLY A 240 20.12 2.83 -2.83
C GLY A 240 20.81 4.07 -3.39
N SER A 241 22.12 4.21 -3.14
CA SER A 241 22.93 5.31 -3.68
C SER A 241 22.99 5.27 -5.21
N THR A 242 22.91 4.10 -5.82
CA THR A 242 22.92 3.90 -7.28
C THR A 242 21.58 4.20 -7.95
N PHE A 243 20.49 4.45 -7.21
CA PHE A 243 19.16 4.70 -7.78
C PHE A 243 18.94 6.19 -8.07
N GLY A 244 17.93 6.48 -8.89
CA GLY A 244 17.49 7.84 -9.24
C GLY A 244 17.90 8.30 -10.64
N TYR A 245 18.45 7.40 -11.46
CA TYR A 245 18.99 7.69 -12.79
C TYR A 245 17.94 7.56 -13.90
N ASN A 246 16.66 7.85 -13.59
CA ASN A 246 15.66 8.05 -14.64
C ASN A 246 16.13 9.16 -15.62
N GLU A 247 15.95 8.96 -16.93
CA GLU A 247 16.50 9.87 -17.94
C GLU A 247 15.90 11.28 -17.85
N VAL A 248 14.60 11.40 -17.57
CA VAL A 248 13.94 12.70 -17.36
C VAL A 248 14.47 13.38 -16.10
N SER A 249 14.75 12.63 -15.03
CA SER A 249 15.37 13.16 -13.81
C SER A 249 16.78 13.69 -14.09
N LEU A 250 17.59 12.93 -14.83
CA LEU A 250 18.94 13.33 -15.24
C LEU A 250 18.92 14.57 -16.14
N GLN A 251 18.02 14.63 -17.11
CA GLN A 251 17.86 15.81 -17.96
C GLN A 251 17.53 17.05 -17.11
N ARG A 252 16.53 16.95 -16.24
CA ARG A 252 16.14 18.06 -15.35
C ARG A 252 17.28 18.48 -14.41
N PHE A 253 18.08 17.54 -13.94
CA PHE A 253 19.28 17.83 -13.16
C PHE A 253 20.30 18.60 -14.00
N ARG A 254 20.64 18.13 -15.20
CA ARG A 254 21.57 18.83 -16.09
C ARG A 254 21.12 20.24 -16.39
N GLU A 255 19.84 20.43 -16.71
CA GLU A 255 19.24 21.75 -16.94
C GLU A 255 19.34 22.65 -15.71
N ALA A 256 19.01 22.14 -14.52
CA ALA A 256 19.04 22.91 -13.27
C ALA A 256 20.45 23.37 -12.86
N TYR A 257 21.48 22.61 -13.25
CA TYR A 257 22.88 22.89 -12.92
C TYR A 257 23.70 23.44 -14.11
N GLY A 258 23.09 23.62 -15.28
CA GLY A 258 23.77 24.11 -16.49
C GLY A 258 24.85 23.17 -17.03
N LEU A 259 24.62 21.86 -16.92
CA LEU A 259 25.56 20.81 -17.33
C LEU A 259 25.29 20.34 -18.76
N PRO A 260 26.32 19.91 -19.53
CA PRO A 260 26.16 19.27 -20.83
C PRO A 260 25.31 17.99 -20.78
N ASP A 261 24.64 17.66 -21.90
CA ASP A 261 23.69 16.53 -22.01
C ASP A 261 24.28 15.14 -21.74
N ASP A 262 25.59 14.98 -21.95
CA ASP A 262 26.32 13.73 -21.74
C ASP A 262 26.80 13.54 -20.30
N VAL A 263 26.60 14.53 -19.42
CA VAL A 263 26.97 14.41 -18.01
C VAL A 263 26.04 13.43 -17.30
N ARG A 264 26.68 12.40 -16.73
CA ARG A 264 26.07 11.46 -15.79
C ARG A 264 26.83 11.58 -14.45
N PRO A 265 26.21 12.06 -13.37
CA PRO A 265 26.89 12.22 -12.10
C PRO A 265 27.18 10.87 -11.43
N GLU A 266 28.32 10.75 -10.75
CA GLU A 266 28.63 9.58 -9.93
C GLU A 266 27.62 9.43 -8.78
N PRO A 267 27.34 8.20 -8.28
CA PRO A 267 26.35 7.96 -7.22
C PRO A 267 26.57 8.74 -5.92
N ASP A 268 27.81 9.07 -5.61
CA ASP A 268 28.26 9.82 -4.43
C ASP A 268 28.53 11.31 -4.72
N ASP A 269 28.25 11.80 -5.93
CA ASP A 269 28.31 13.23 -6.24
C ASP A 269 27.36 14.02 -5.33
N ASP A 270 27.89 15.09 -4.72
CA ASP A 270 27.17 15.89 -3.73
C ASP A 270 25.96 16.62 -4.34
N ALA A 271 26.10 17.16 -5.56
CA ALA A 271 25.05 17.91 -6.24
C ALA A 271 23.91 16.97 -6.67
N TRP A 272 24.25 15.79 -7.18
CA TRP A 272 23.29 14.74 -7.54
C TRP A 272 22.57 14.18 -6.32
N SER A 273 23.30 13.91 -5.25
CA SER A 273 22.73 13.46 -3.99
C SER A 273 21.78 14.51 -3.40
N GLN A 274 22.13 15.80 -3.50
CA GLN A 274 21.25 16.89 -3.11
C GLN A 274 20.01 16.99 -4.00
N TRP A 275 20.17 16.87 -5.32
CA TRP A 275 19.06 16.85 -6.27
C TRP A 275 18.02 15.78 -5.93
N ARG A 276 18.47 14.53 -5.68
CA ARG A 276 17.60 13.42 -5.29
C ARG A 276 16.83 13.72 -4.00
N ARG A 277 17.49 14.27 -2.98
CA ARG A 277 16.82 14.71 -1.73
C ARG A 277 15.76 15.78 -1.98
N ASP A 278 16.04 16.71 -2.89
CA ASP A 278 15.10 17.78 -3.24
C ASP A 278 13.88 17.22 -3.99
N GLN A 279 14.05 16.24 -4.90
CA GLN A 279 12.92 15.59 -5.57
C GLN A 279 12.03 14.81 -4.60
N MET A 280 12.62 14.07 -3.66
CA MET A 280 11.87 13.35 -2.62
C MET A 280 11.15 14.32 -1.67
N THR A 281 11.83 15.40 -1.29
CA THR A 281 11.26 16.47 -0.46
C THR A 281 10.06 17.12 -1.15
N GLU A 282 10.17 17.40 -2.44
CA GLU A 282 9.09 18.00 -3.23
C GLU A 282 7.90 17.04 -3.37
N LEU A 283 8.14 15.75 -3.62
CA LEU A 283 7.09 14.74 -3.62
C LEU A 283 6.33 14.78 -2.28
N MET A 284 7.03 14.70 -1.15
CA MET A 284 6.38 14.75 0.17
C MET A 284 5.64 16.04 0.44
N ARG A 285 6.19 17.18 0.02
CA ARG A 285 5.53 18.48 0.12
C ARG A 285 4.21 18.46 -0.65
N ARG A 286 4.18 17.95 -1.88
CA ARG A 286 2.97 17.83 -2.70
C ARG A 286 1.94 16.93 -2.07
N LEU A 287 2.34 15.73 -1.62
CA LEU A 287 1.44 14.78 -0.96
C LEU A 287 0.82 15.38 0.31
N TYR A 288 1.62 16.06 1.14
CA TYR A 288 1.12 16.73 2.34
C TYR A 288 0.14 17.84 2.01
N LEU A 289 0.49 18.75 1.08
CA LEU A 289 -0.37 19.86 0.70
C LEU A 289 -1.68 19.36 0.08
N GLN A 290 -1.62 18.34 -0.77
CA GLN A 290 -2.81 17.73 -1.36
C GLN A 290 -3.70 17.10 -0.29
N ALA A 291 -3.12 16.33 0.62
CA ALA A 291 -3.87 15.71 1.71
C ALA A 291 -4.57 16.76 2.58
N LYS A 292 -3.87 17.84 2.94
CA LYS A 292 -4.42 18.95 3.73
C LYS A 292 -5.45 19.78 2.98
N ALA A 293 -5.33 19.89 1.65
CA ALA A 293 -6.32 20.57 0.82
C ALA A 293 -7.64 19.78 0.76
N VAL A 294 -7.58 18.45 0.65
CA VAL A 294 -8.78 17.61 0.62
C VAL A 294 -9.40 17.44 2.00
N LYS A 295 -8.58 17.17 3.03
CA LYS A 295 -9.03 16.98 4.42
C LYS A 295 -8.05 17.65 5.39
N PRO A 296 -8.29 18.91 5.83
CA PRO A 296 -7.37 19.64 6.70
C PRO A 296 -7.01 18.93 8.02
N THR A 297 -7.94 18.12 8.54
CA THR A 297 -7.79 17.36 9.79
C THR A 297 -7.02 16.04 9.64
N ILE A 298 -6.75 15.57 8.41
CA ILE A 298 -6.06 14.29 8.18
C ILE A 298 -4.69 14.29 8.85
N GLN A 299 -4.33 13.22 9.55
CA GLN A 299 -2.97 13.04 10.06
C GLN A 299 -2.05 12.59 8.93
N VAL A 300 -0.81 13.07 8.91
CA VAL A 300 0.19 12.64 7.90
C VAL A 300 1.44 12.18 8.62
N SER A 301 1.88 10.98 8.28
CA SER A 301 3.05 10.34 8.86
C SER A 301 3.85 9.60 7.80
N ILE A 302 5.09 9.26 8.13
CA ILE A 302 5.98 8.48 7.25
C ILE A 302 6.63 7.33 8.02
N ALA A 303 6.86 6.21 7.33
CA ALA A 303 7.80 5.18 7.74
C ALA A 303 9.21 5.62 7.32
N ALA A 304 10.05 5.91 8.31
CA ALA A 304 11.42 6.34 8.10
C ALA A 304 12.38 5.25 8.58
N ILE A 305 13.37 4.89 7.75
CA ILE A 305 14.42 3.94 8.15
C ILE A 305 15.59 4.71 8.75
N SER A 306 15.89 4.43 10.02
CA SER A 306 17.11 4.89 10.69
C SER A 306 18.23 3.86 10.54
N TRP A 307 18.87 3.81 9.38
CA TRP A 307 20.20 3.16 9.29
C TRP A 307 21.22 4.03 10.07
N GLY A 308 22.32 3.45 10.58
CA GLY A 308 23.37 4.20 11.29
C GLY A 308 22.98 4.74 12.67
N ASP A 309 23.68 5.79 13.13
CA ASP A 309 23.40 6.46 14.41
C ASP A 309 21.97 7.04 14.40
N SER A 310 21.15 6.62 15.35
CA SER A 310 19.78 7.11 15.55
C SER A 310 19.72 8.54 16.13
N GLY A 311 20.85 9.26 16.11
CA GLY A 311 21.06 10.46 16.90
C GLY A 311 21.22 10.07 18.38
N THR A 312 22.42 9.62 18.77
CA THR A 312 22.70 9.15 20.13
C THR A 312 22.89 10.31 21.13
N GLY A 313 22.73 11.57 20.71
CA GLY A 313 23.03 12.77 21.51
C GLY A 313 21.86 13.44 22.25
N GLY A 314 20.60 13.08 21.99
CA GLY A 314 19.42 13.66 22.67
C GLY A 314 18.20 13.91 21.77
N PRO A 315 17.09 14.46 22.32
CA PRO A 315 15.81 14.64 21.61
C PRO A 315 15.87 15.50 20.34
N ASP A 316 16.89 16.35 20.22
CA ASP A 316 17.09 17.28 19.09
C ASP A 316 18.05 16.72 18.02
N ASP A 317 18.68 15.56 18.25
CA ASP A 317 19.69 14.97 17.34
C ASP A 317 19.05 14.24 16.14
N TRP A 318 17.72 14.17 16.09
CA TRP A 318 16.99 13.50 15.02
C TRP A 318 17.25 14.13 13.64
N SER A 319 17.58 15.43 13.56
CA SER A 319 17.93 16.07 12.28
C SER A 319 19.22 15.52 11.67
N ASN A 320 20.05 14.86 12.49
CA ASN A 320 21.27 14.18 12.06
C ASN A 320 21.02 12.70 11.70
N SER A 321 19.81 12.19 11.92
CA SER A 321 19.45 10.82 11.56
C SER A 321 19.49 10.62 10.04
N GLN A 322 19.80 9.39 9.59
CA GLN A 322 19.83 9.04 8.18
C GLN A 322 18.55 9.38 7.40
N PRO A 323 17.31 9.21 7.93
CA PRO A 323 16.13 9.64 7.18
C PRO A 323 16.16 11.13 6.84
N THR A 324 16.64 11.97 7.75
CA THR A 324 16.74 13.42 7.50
C THR A 324 17.91 13.78 6.59
N ARG A 325 19.00 12.99 6.58
CA ARG A 325 20.19 13.25 5.75
C ARG A 325 20.14 12.60 4.36
N MET A 326 19.45 11.48 4.22
CA MET A 326 19.38 10.69 2.98
C MET A 326 18.08 10.92 2.22
N SER A 327 16.94 11.05 2.91
CA SER A 327 15.63 11.15 2.26
C SER A 327 15.11 12.58 2.12
N PHE A 328 15.52 13.49 3.01
CA PHE A 328 14.98 14.85 3.05
C PHE A 328 16.08 15.91 3.08
N ARG A 329 15.69 17.15 2.80
CA ARG A 329 16.48 18.32 3.17
C ARG A 329 16.28 18.64 4.66
N THR A 330 17.32 19.10 5.34
CA THR A 330 17.24 19.61 6.72
C THR A 330 16.11 20.63 6.86
N GLY A 331 15.14 20.35 7.75
CA GLY A 331 14.02 21.25 8.09
C GLY A 331 12.61 20.85 7.63
N VAL A 332 12.46 19.76 6.84
CA VAL A 332 11.15 19.37 6.27
C VAL A 332 10.35 18.46 7.21
N VAL A 333 10.99 17.80 8.16
CA VAL A 333 10.34 16.88 9.10
C VAL A 333 10.11 17.62 10.42
N GLY A 334 8.87 17.88 10.82
CA GLY A 334 8.57 18.48 12.12
C GLY A 334 7.68 17.55 12.95
N CYS A 335 8.13 17.08 14.12
CA CYS A 335 7.27 16.29 15.00
C CYS A 335 5.98 17.07 15.34
N ASN A 336 4.82 16.43 15.14
CA ASN A 336 3.54 17.00 15.51
C ASN A 336 3.48 17.13 17.05
N ARG A 337 3.15 18.33 17.56
CA ARG A 337 3.09 18.71 18.99
C ARG A 337 2.03 17.96 19.82
N GLY A 338 1.59 16.77 19.39
CA GLY A 338 0.66 15.91 20.12
C GLY A 338 1.31 14.75 20.87
N LEU A 339 2.58 14.42 20.61
CA LEU A 339 3.16 13.11 20.98
C LEU A 339 4.35 13.13 21.96
N SER A 340 4.75 14.29 22.51
CA SER A 340 5.73 14.32 23.60
C SER A 340 5.61 15.58 24.44
N THR A 341 5.57 15.41 25.76
CA THR A 341 5.65 16.47 26.74
C THR A 341 7.12 16.90 26.93
N LEU A 342 7.43 18.17 26.60
CA LEU A 342 8.57 19.05 26.99
C LEU A 342 9.32 19.74 25.80
N PRO A 343 9.93 20.94 25.99
CA PRO A 343 9.72 22.07 25.08
C PRO A 343 10.86 22.31 24.07
N CYS A 344 10.53 22.40 22.78
CA CYS A 344 11.44 22.98 21.78
C CYS A 344 11.30 24.51 21.75
N ARG A 345 12.36 25.22 22.19
CA ARG A 345 12.54 26.65 21.95
C ARG A 345 12.99 26.87 20.49
N CYS A 346 12.22 27.71 19.81
CA CYS A 346 12.50 28.51 18.62
C CYS A 346 13.75 28.15 17.78
N ILE A 347 13.54 27.62 16.57
CA ILE A 347 14.49 27.78 15.45
C ILE A 347 13.75 28.44 14.28
N THR A 348 14.39 29.49 13.78
CA THR A 348 13.92 30.53 12.87
C THR A 348 13.92 30.11 11.40
N SER A 349 12.81 30.37 10.73
CA SER A 349 12.62 30.67 9.29
C SER A 349 13.28 29.77 8.22
N ARG A 350 12.54 28.74 7.77
CA ARG A 350 12.09 28.50 6.37
C ARG A 350 11.15 27.28 6.39
N ALA A 351 9.86 27.53 6.13
CA ALA A 351 8.72 26.58 6.04
C ALA A 351 8.97 25.14 6.56
N ILE A 352 8.78 24.94 7.87
CA ILE A 352 8.74 23.61 8.51
C ILE A 352 7.32 23.07 8.36
N LEU A 353 7.13 21.92 7.71
CA LEU A 353 5.85 21.20 7.66
C LEU A 353 5.81 20.14 8.79
N PRO A 354 4.73 20.06 9.59
CA PRO A 354 4.65 19.07 10.64
C PRO A 354 4.33 17.67 10.06
N PHE A 355 5.23 16.71 10.27
CA PHE A 355 5.07 15.29 9.96
C PHE A 355 5.26 14.45 11.24
N GLY A 356 4.37 13.50 11.49
CA GLY A 356 4.64 12.44 12.46
C GLY A 356 5.67 11.45 11.89
N VAL A 357 6.79 11.22 12.59
CA VAL A 357 7.72 10.13 12.26
C VAL A 357 7.43 8.96 13.16
N ILE A 358 7.17 7.79 12.59
CA ILE A 358 7.02 6.53 13.32
C ILE A 358 8.16 5.62 12.86
N GLY A 359 9.08 5.30 13.78
CA GLY A 359 10.28 4.52 13.46
C GLY A 359 10.03 3.01 13.53
N MET A 360 10.62 2.28 12.58
CA MET A 360 10.72 0.81 12.61
C MET A 360 11.84 0.37 13.55
N MET A 361 11.56 -0.53 14.50
CA MET A 361 12.58 -1.41 15.06
C MET A 361 12.66 -2.67 14.19
N HIS A 362 13.67 -2.77 13.32
CA HIS A 362 13.92 -4.00 12.55
C HIS A 362 14.64 -5.04 13.41
N GLY A 363 13.99 -6.17 13.65
CA GLY A 363 14.65 -7.42 14.03
C GLY A 363 15.28 -8.08 12.80
N TRP A 364 16.52 -8.53 12.92
CA TRP A 364 17.31 -9.16 11.85
C TRP A 364 16.67 -10.43 11.25
N PRO A 365 16.92 -10.74 9.96
CA PRO A 365 16.43 -11.96 9.33
C PRO A 365 17.30 -13.15 9.78
N GLY A 366 16.69 -14.10 10.49
CA GLY A 366 17.37 -15.30 10.98
C GLY A 366 16.64 -16.06 12.08
N THR A 367 15.67 -15.43 12.73
CA THR A 367 14.71 -16.10 13.60
C THR A 367 13.34 -16.01 12.96
N ALA A 368 12.83 -17.12 12.45
CA ALA A 368 11.39 -17.29 12.30
C ALA A 368 10.77 -17.08 13.68
N ILE A 369 10.19 -15.90 13.91
CA ILE A 369 9.28 -15.69 15.03
C ILE A 369 7.91 -16.07 14.47
N PRO A 370 7.35 -17.23 14.83
CA PRO A 370 5.98 -17.50 14.46
C PRO A 370 5.12 -16.48 15.20
N CYS A 371 4.52 -15.55 14.44
CA CYS A 371 3.47 -14.67 14.93
C CYS A 371 2.27 -15.52 15.30
N SER A 372 2.20 -15.94 16.57
CA SER A 372 0.92 -16.20 17.21
C SER A 372 0.77 -15.21 18.36
N ILE A 373 -0.25 -14.37 18.26
CA ILE A 373 -0.63 -13.38 19.28
C ILE A 373 -0.86 -14.06 20.65
N ASP A 374 -1.21 -15.34 20.59
CA ASP A 374 -1.30 -16.33 21.65
C ASP A 374 -0.03 -16.49 22.52
N ARG A 375 1.17 -16.24 21.99
CA ARG A 375 2.42 -16.25 22.78
C ARG A 375 2.67 -14.93 23.49
N LEU A 376 2.27 -13.80 22.90
CA LEU A 376 2.34 -12.47 23.52
C LEU A 376 1.37 -12.36 24.71
N LEU A 377 0.15 -12.89 24.58
CA LEU A 377 -0.84 -12.95 25.66
C LEU A 377 -0.36 -13.79 26.86
N ARG A 378 0.37 -14.89 26.61
CA ARG A 378 0.96 -15.75 27.66
C ARG A 378 2.16 -15.15 28.36
N ALA A 379 2.87 -14.22 27.72
CA ALA A 379 4.01 -13.51 28.31
C ALA A 379 3.55 -12.37 29.24
N TRP A 380 2.45 -11.71 28.91
CA TRP A 380 1.88 -10.64 29.75
C TRP A 380 0.99 -11.16 30.89
N GLY A 381 0.34 -12.31 30.76
CA GLY A 381 -0.54 -12.88 31.78
C GLY A 381 0.13 -13.45 33.05
N ARG A 382 1.46 -13.40 33.20
CA ARG A 382 2.18 -13.98 34.36
C ARG A 382 3.04 -13.01 35.17
N GLY A 383 3.08 -11.73 34.81
CA GLY A 383 3.83 -10.72 35.56
C GLY A 383 2.92 -9.84 36.43
N LEU A 384 3.11 -9.93 37.75
CA LEU A 384 2.70 -8.92 38.74
C LEU A 384 1.29 -9.00 39.38
N ILE A 385 0.96 -10.16 39.98
CA ILE A 385 0.24 -10.15 41.27
C ILE A 385 1.21 -10.61 42.36
N ARG A 386 1.92 -9.66 42.97
CA ARG A 386 2.48 -9.82 44.32
C ARG A 386 2.30 -8.52 45.11
N ARG A 387 1.27 -8.56 45.95
CA ARG A 387 1.12 -7.97 47.29
C ARG A 387 2.00 -6.75 47.61
N LEU A 388 1.34 -5.64 47.89
CA LEU A 388 1.64 -4.86 49.10
C LEU A 388 0.31 -4.57 49.81
N ALA A 389 0.21 -5.13 51.02
CA ALA A 389 -0.59 -4.59 52.10
C ALA A 389 0.16 -3.43 52.75
#